data_AF-A0A8S2VW28-F1
#
_entry.id   AF-A0A8S2VW28-F1
#
_cell.length_a   1.000
_cell.length_b   1.000
_cell.length_c   1.000
_cell.angle_alpha   90.00
_cell.angle_beta   90.00
_cell.angle_gamma   90.00
#
_symmetry.space_group_name_H-M   'P 1'
#
loop_
_entity.id
_entity.type
_entity.pdbx_description
1 polymer ?
#
loop_
_entity_poly.entity_id
_entity_poly.type
_entity_poly.pdbx_seq_one_letter_code
_entity_poly.pdbx_strand_id
1 'polypeptide(L)' 'ILLIWFPLLFFSFSSSFYQPNPPTEVNVEIKVGPYLPIYHMTAQDIDLVSFSSTDLKILRDKIDTLNAE' A
#
# COMPACT_ATOMS: atom_id res chain seq x y z
N ILE A 1 7.25 -38.34 16.69
CA ILE A 1 7.78 -36.95 16.71
C ILE A 1 7.79 -36.32 15.31
N LEU A 2 8.44 -36.95 14.31
CA LEU A 2 8.51 -36.44 12.93
C LEU A 2 7.15 -36.28 12.23
N LEU A 3 6.21 -37.22 12.44
CA LEU A 3 4.85 -37.18 11.86
C LEU A 3 4.00 -35.97 12.28
N ILE A 4 4.26 -35.39 13.45
CA ILE A 4 3.52 -34.24 13.99
C ILE A 4 4.26 -32.93 13.70
N TRP A 5 5.59 -32.97 13.71
CA TRP A 5 6.42 -31.78 13.51
C TRP A 5 6.63 -31.42 12.04
N PHE A 6 6.68 -32.42 11.14
CA PHE A 6 6.85 -32.21 9.71
C PHE A 6 5.69 -31.38 9.09
N PRO A 7 4.40 -31.65 9.38
CA PRO A 7 3.29 -30.82 8.87
C PRO A 7 3.33 -29.37 9.37
N LEU A 8 3.79 -29.12 10.59
CA LEU A 8 3.90 -27.77 11.17
C LEU A 8 4.95 -26.93 10.43
N LEU A 9 6.04 -27.56 9.97
CA LEU A 9 7.08 -26.91 9.19
C LEU A 9 6.55 -26.46 7.81
N PHE A 10 5.78 -27.31 7.13
CA PHE A 10 5.09 -26.95 5.88
C PHE A 10 4.05 -25.84 6.05
N PHE A 11 3.34 -25.81 7.18
CA PHE A 11 2.40 -24.73 7.49
C PHE A 11 3.10 -23.37 7.61
N SER A 12 4.31 -23.33 8.18
CA SER A 12 5.09 -22.10 8.28
C SER A 12 5.58 -21.55 6.93
N PHE A 13 5.74 -22.41 5.90
CA PHE A 13 6.07 -21.95 4.55
C PHE A 13 4.88 -21.36 3.80
N SER A 14 3.66 -21.70 4.21
CA SER A 14 2.44 -21.15 3.58
C SER A 14 2.31 -19.64 3.78
N SER A 15 2.94 -19.06 4.81
CA SER A 15 2.92 -17.61 5.05
C SER A 15 3.96 -16.82 4.25
N SER A 16 4.79 -17.47 3.43
CA SER A 16 5.92 -16.81 2.75
C SER A 16 5.56 -16.11 1.43
N PHE A 17 4.31 -16.18 0.98
CA PHE A 17 3.87 -15.52 -0.26
C PHE A 17 3.22 -14.16 0.05
N TYR A 18 4.05 -13.14 0.28
CA TYR A 18 3.61 -11.75 0.32
C TYR A 18 4.27 -10.99 -0.83
N GLN A 19 3.50 -10.74 -1.89
CA GLN A 19 3.93 -9.87 -2.98
C GLN A 19 3.13 -8.57 -2.89
N PRO A 20 3.79 -7.40 -2.90
CA PRO A 20 3.11 -6.11 -3.00
C PRO A 20 2.26 -6.04 -4.29
N ASN A 21 1.04 -5.52 -4.19
CA ASN A 21 0.14 -5.29 -5.31
C ASN A 21 -0.02 -3.77 -5.55
N PRO A 22 0.92 -3.10 -6.24
CA PRO A 22 0.75 -1.71 -6.59
C PRO A 22 -0.41 -1.55 -7.59
N PRO A 23 -1.21 -0.47 -7.47
CA PRO A 23 -2.26 -0.19 -8.45
C PRO A 23 -1.63 0.16 -9.81
N THR A 24 -2.30 -0.23 -10.89
CA THR A 24 -1.92 0.15 -12.27
C THR A 24 -2.50 1.51 -12.66
N GLU A 25 -3.62 1.88 -12.05
CA GLU A 25 -4.35 3.11 -12.36
C GLU A 25 -5.04 3.64 -11.11
N VAL A 26 -5.00 4.96 -10.92
CA VAL A 26 -5.72 5.66 -9.86
C VAL A 26 -6.56 6.78 -10.47
N ASN A 27 -7.85 6.74 -10.19
CA ASN A 27 -8.82 7.72 -10.67
C ASN A 27 -9.30 8.62 -9.53
N VAL A 28 -9.25 9.93 -9.76
CA VAL A 28 -9.68 10.96 -8.82
C VAL A 28 -10.75 11.81 -9.48
N GLU A 29 -11.88 11.95 -8.79
CA GLU A 29 -13.03 12.72 -9.25
C GLU A 29 -13.45 13.71 -8.16
N ILE A 30 -13.65 14.98 -8.54
CA ILE A 30 -14.21 16.01 -7.67
C ILE A 30 -15.55 16.45 -8.25
N LYS A 31 -16.61 16.30 -7.45
CA LYS A 31 -17.97 16.67 -7.80
C LYS A 31 -18.60 17.57 -6.74
N VAL A 32 -19.44 18.49 -7.20
CA VAL A 32 -20.26 19.33 -6.32
C VAL A 32 -21.69 18.82 -6.37
N GLY A 33 -22.15 18.20 -5.28
CA GLY A 33 -23.51 17.67 -5.20
C GLY A 33 -23.83 16.64 -6.31
N PRO A 34 -25.04 16.69 -6.90
CA PRO A 34 -25.47 15.78 -7.96
C PRO A 34 -25.10 16.25 -9.38
N TYR A 35 -24.27 17.28 -9.51
CA TYR A 35 -23.87 17.81 -10.82
C TYR A 35 -22.75 16.96 -11.44
N LEU A 36 -22.50 17.21 -12.74
CA LEU A 36 -21.41 16.61 -13.47
C LEU A 36 -20.07 16.90 -12.76
N PRO A 37 -19.12 15.94 -12.74
CA PRO A 37 -17.83 16.16 -12.12
C PRO A 37 -17.11 17.36 -12.72
N ILE A 38 -16.57 18.21 -11.85
CA ILE A 38 -15.84 19.41 -12.25
C ILE A 38 -14.35 19.14 -12.45
N TYR A 39 -13.86 18.00 -11.94
CA TYR A 39 -12.49 17.55 -12.12
C TYR A 39 -12.46 16.03 -12.21
N HIS A 40 -11.69 15.52 -13.17
CA HIS A 40 -11.41 14.11 -13.33
C HIS A 40 -9.93 13.97 -13.73
N MET A 41 -9.20 13.14 -13.00
CA MET A 41 -7.80 12.83 -13.28
C MET A 41 -7.58 11.34 -13.16
N THR A 42 -6.80 10.82 -14.11
CA THR A 42 -6.32 9.45 -14.14
C THR A 42 -4.80 9.49 -14.07
N ALA A 43 -4.23 8.85 -13.05
CA ALA A 43 -2.79 8.64 -12.92
C ALA A 43 -2.47 7.19 -13.27
N GLN A 44 -1.47 6.99 -14.13
CA GLN A 44 -1.01 5.67 -14.59
C GLN A 44 0.47 5.47 -14.23
N ASP A 45 1.10 4.40 -14.72
CA ASP A 45 2.45 3.96 -14.35
C ASP A 45 3.54 5.06 -14.34
N ILE A 46 3.45 6.08 -15.19
CA ILE A 46 4.44 7.18 -15.25
C ILE A 46 4.27 8.15 -14.07
N ASP A 47 3.04 8.34 -13.60
CA ASP A 47 2.69 9.26 -12.52
C ASP A 47 2.71 8.54 -11.14
N LEU A 48 2.67 7.21 -11.15
CA LEU A 48 2.69 6.37 -9.95
C LEU A 48 4.13 6.12 -9.49
N VAL A 49 4.50 6.73 -8.37
CA VAL A 49 5.85 6.62 -7.80
C VAL A 49 5.84 5.73 -6.55
N SER A 50 6.68 4.69 -6.55
CA SER A 50 6.89 3.83 -5.37
C SER A 50 7.71 4.56 -4.31
N PHE A 51 7.36 4.37 -3.04
CA PHE A 51 8.12 4.95 -1.92
C PHE A 51 9.55 4.40 -1.85
N SER A 52 10.52 5.31 -1.77
CA SER A 52 11.89 4.97 -1.42
C SER A 52 12.05 4.80 0.09
N SER A 53 13.13 4.14 0.52
CA SER A 53 13.47 4.02 1.94
C SER A 53 13.67 5.38 2.63
N THR A 54 14.08 6.40 1.90
CA THR A 54 14.20 7.77 2.41
C THR A 54 12.82 8.40 2.64
N ASP A 55 11.89 8.25 1.69
CA ASP A 55 10.54 8.81 1.78
C ASP A 55 9.78 8.20 2.97
N LEU A 56 9.96 6.89 3.19
CA LEU A 56 9.39 6.20 4.34
C LEU A 56 9.92 6.75 5.67
N LYS A 57 11.21 7.07 5.76
CA LYS A 57 11.79 7.67 6.98
C LYS A 57 11.22 9.06 7.24
N ILE A 58 11.09 9.88 6.19
CA ILE A 58 10.53 11.24 6.29
C ILE A 58 9.06 11.17 6.74
N LEU A 59 8.26 10.29 6.14
CA LEU A 59 6.87 10.10 6.54
C LEU A 59 6.75 9.61 7.98
N ARG A 60 7.60 8.65 8.37
CA ARG A 60 7.61 8.10 9.73
C ARG A 60 7.90 9.18 10.77
N ASP A 61 8.92 10.00 10.52
CA ASP A 61 9.33 11.11 11.39
C ASP A 61 8.21 12.16 11.51
N LYS A 62 7.59 12.54 10.39
CA LYS A 62 6.47 13.49 10.40
C LYS A 62 5.25 12.98 11.18
N ILE A 63 4.98 11.68 11.13
CA ILE A 63 3.90 11.08 11.92
C ILE A 63 4.24 11.12 13.41
N ASP A 64 5.49 10.86 13.80
CA ASP A 64 5.91 10.93 15.20
C ASP A 64 5.81 12.36 15.75
N THR A 65 6.17 13.37 14.97
CA THR A 65 6.03 14.78 15.39
C THR A 65 4.56 15.17 15.59
N LEU A 66 3.67 14.71 14.70
CA LEU A 66 2.23 15.03 14.81
C LEU A 66 1.55 14.37 16.00
N ASN A 67 2.07 13.23 16.47
CA ASN A 67 1.52 12.53 17.63
C ASN A 67 2.12 13.01 18.97
N ALA A 68 3.20 13.79 18.92
CA ALA A 68 3.84 14.38 20.10
C ALA A 68 3.29 15.77 20.46
N GLU A 69 2.59 16.42 19.52
CA GLU A 69 1.77 17.63 19.72
C GLU A 69 0.37 17.27 20.22
#